data_AF-A0A662VIR9-F1
#
_entry.id   AF-A0A662VIR9-F1
#
_cell.length_a   1.000
_cell.length_b   1.000
_cell.length_c   1.000
_cell.angle_alpha   90.00
_cell.angle_beta   90.00
_cell.angle_gamma   90.00
#
_symmetry.space_group_name_H-M   'P 1'
#
loop_
_entity.id
_entity.type
_entity.pdbx_description
1 polymer ?
#
loop_
_entity_poly.entity_id
_entity_poly.type
_entity_poly.pdbx_seq_one_letter_code
_entity_poly.pdbx_strand_id
1 'polypeptide(L)'
;RVTVETKNVIIDATGIDPKTVIDMVTIMAYNIAERSRGKKIVFVEAIMPDNTVLKAPREKGVSIEIVSSKVNEVLGTGLDIEQMIELLKKFDYKITNNQKEQLVVTVPPYRVDVKSWIDVAEDIAMAYGYDTIGSTAYDLPKATHPGRIHPLEFLSRLLRKILVGMGFIEVVNYMMSNPEIQLRIFDIEDELITVTNPKMEKYTSLRRWLVPGLLEIIDANKEKETEIKIFEIGDVAIPDKSTDTGARIERRLGIAVSHKKATLTDGLAIVSTLMERLGFIPRYEKTVIKGLLPQRTAKICIDNIEIGYIGEIHPKVLLRIEHDKPVVVSEIILNKLLMVLRQ
;
A
#
# COMPACT_ATOMS: atom_id res chain seq x y z
N ARG A 1 -10.25 -1.94 48.22
CA ARG A 1 -11.15 -1.23 47.28
C ARG A 1 -10.92 0.26 47.43
N VAL A 2 -10.76 1.01 46.34
CA VAL A 2 -10.66 2.48 46.36
C VAL A 2 -12.05 3.08 46.43
N THR A 3 -12.24 4.12 47.26
CA THR A 3 -13.51 4.82 47.51
C THR A 3 -13.28 6.33 47.53
N VAL A 4 -14.36 7.12 47.61
CA VAL A 4 -14.28 8.60 47.71
C VAL A 4 -13.59 9.09 49.00
N GLU A 5 -13.51 8.25 50.02
CA GLU A 5 -12.85 8.56 51.30
C GLU A 5 -11.36 8.18 51.28
N THR A 6 -10.89 7.49 50.23
CA THR A 6 -9.51 6.99 50.14
C THR A 6 -8.52 8.16 50.05
N LYS A 7 -7.59 8.21 51.01
CA LYS A 7 -6.55 9.24 51.10
C LYS A 7 -5.23 8.84 50.43
N ASN A 8 -4.89 7.55 50.47
CA ASN A 8 -3.65 7.00 49.92
C ASN A 8 -3.99 5.83 48.98
N VAL A 9 -3.32 5.77 47.83
CA VAL A 9 -3.53 4.74 46.80
C VAL A 9 -2.20 4.06 46.52
N ILE A 10 -2.22 2.73 46.43
CA ILE A 10 -1.12 1.91 45.92
C ILE A 10 -1.50 1.49 44.51
N ILE A 11 -0.59 1.67 43.55
CA ILE A 11 -0.75 1.23 42.17
C ILE A 11 0.11 -0.02 42.02
N ASP A 12 -0.55 -1.14 41.76
CA ASP A 12 0.08 -2.42 41.47
C ASP A 12 -0.24 -2.82 40.03
N ALA A 13 0.78 -3.22 39.28
CA ALA A 13 0.68 -3.55 37.87
C ALA A 13 1.64 -4.68 37.51
N THR A 14 1.14 -5.66 36.77
CA THR A 14 1.89 -6.83 36.31
C THR A 14 1.84 -6.92 34.79
N GLY A 15 2.95 -7.30 34.14
CA GLY A 15 3.01 -7.43 32.69
C GLY A 15 4.25 -8.20 32.24
N ILE A 16 4.32 -8.50 30.94
CA ILE A 16 5.40 -9.31 30.34
C ILE A 16 6.66 -8.45 30.10
N ASP A 17 6.48 -7.17 29.75
CA ASP A 17 7.57 -6.21 29.57
C ASP A 17 7.66 -5.25 30.77
N PRO A 18 8.72 -5.35 31.60
CA PRO A 18 8.91 -4.49 32.75
C PRO A 18 8.93 -3.00 32.39
N LYS A 19 9.47 -2.63 31.22
CA LYS A 19 9.55 -1.24 30.80
C LYS A 19 8.15 -0.64 30.58
N THR A 20 7.28 -1.35 29.87
CA THR A 20 5.88 -0.95 29.65
C THR A 20 5.13 -0.83 30.98
N VAL A 21 5.35 -1.76 31.92
CA VAL A 21 4.72 -1.69 33.25
C VAL A 21 5.17 -0.43 34.00
N ILE A 22 6.47 -0.11 34.01
CA ILE A 22 7.00 1.11 34.63
C ILE A 22 6.42 2.36 33.96
N ASP A 23 6.30 2.38 32.63
CA ASP A 23 5.69 3.48 31.88
C ASP A 23 4.23 3.71 32.28
N MET A 24 3.44 2.63 32.37
CA MET A 24 2.04 2.69 32.81
C MET A 24 1.90 3.19 34.25
N VAL A 25 2.68 2.62 35.19
CA VAL A 25 2.67 3.06 36.60
C VAL A 25 3.09 4.51 36.71
N THR A 26 4.06 4.95 35.92
CA THR A 26 4.50 6.35 35.87
C THR A 26 3.38 7.26 35.42
N ILE A 27 2.76 7.01 34.27
CA ILE A 27 1.65 7.83 33.77
C ILE A 27 0.51 7.88 34.80
N MET A 28 0.13 6.73 35.36
CA MET A 28 -0.97 6.65 36.33
C MET A 28 -0.65 7.40 37.63
N ALA A 29 0.56 7.25 38.17
CA ALA A 29 0.98 7.92 39.39
C ALA A 29 0.99 9.44 39.24
N TYR A 30 1.58 9.96 38.16
CA TYR A 30 1.60 11.41 37.89
C TYR A 30 0.20 11.96 37.61
N ASN A 31 -0.66 11.21 36.91
CA ASN A 31 -2.04 11.61 36.64
C ASN A 31 -2.89 11.72 37.92
N ILE A 32 -2.74 10.76 38.84
CA ILE A 32 -3.41 10.78 40.15
C ILE A 32 -2.83 11.89 41.02
N ALA A 33 -1.51 12.04 41.05
CA ALA A 33 -0.84 13.06 41.85
C ALA A 33 -1.30 14.47 41.46
N GLU A 34 -1.42 14.77 40.16
CA GLU A 34 -1.84 16.10 39.69
C GLU A 34 -3.28 16.45 40.12
N ARG A 35 -4.16 15.44 40.25
CA ARG A 35 -5.55 15.60 40.73
C ARG A 35 -5.66 15.55 42.26
N SER A 36 -4.58 15.24 42.96
CA SER A 36 -4.55 15.13 44.41
C SER A 36 -4.20 16.48 45.06
N ARG A 37 -4.74 16.75 46.26
CA ARG A 37 -4.38 17.94 47.03
C ARG A 37 -2.92 17.95 47.50
N GLY A 38 -2.34 16.77 47.70
CA GLY A 38 -1.00 16.63 48.27
C GLY A 38 0.13 16.62 47.24
N LYS A 39 -0.16 16.29 45.97
CA LYS A 39 0.83 16.11 44.88
C LYS A 39 2.06 15.29 45.28
N LYS A 40 1.88 14.29 46.16
CA LYS A 40 2.95 13.40 46.64
C LYS A 40 2.90 12.08 45.90
N ILE A 41 4.05 11.68 45.38
CA ILE A 41 4.28 10.35 44.78
C ILE A 41 5.28 9.63 45.67
N VAL A 42 4.96 8.39 46.03
CA VAL A 42 5.88 7.49 46.71
C VAL A 42 6.45 6.53 45.67
N PHE A 43 7.78 6.41 45.66
CA PHE A 43 8.49 5.50 44.77
C PHE A 43 8.68 4.15 45.44
N VAL A 44 8.42 3.07 44.71
CA VAL A 44 8.48 1.69 45.19
C VAL A 44 9.56 0.95 44.41
N GLU A 45 10.33 0.15 45.13
CA GLU A 45 11.29 -0.79 44.57
C GLU A 45 10.68 -2.20 44.57
N ALA A 46 10.56 -2.80 43.39
CA ALA A 46 10.14 -4.17 43.21
C ALA A 46 11.37 -5.06 43.00
N ILE A 47 11.50 -6.10 43.81
CA ILE A 47 12.57 -7.10 43.70
C ILE A 47 12.06 -8.27 42.87
N MET A 48 12.64 -8.46 41.70
CA MET A 48 12.30 -9.54 40.78
C MET A 48 12.92 -10.88 41.23
N PRO A 49 12.44 -12.04 40.73
CA PRO A 49 12.98 -13.35 41.11
C PRO A 49 14.47 -13.56 40.79
N ASP A 50 15.02 -12.80 39.84
CA ASP A 50 16.43 -12.78 39.47
C ASP A 50 17.27 -11.78 40.30
N ASN A 51 16.69 -11.21 41.37
CA ASN A 51 17.23 -10.15 42.22
C ASN A 51 17.43 -8.79 41.52
N THR A 52 16.88 -8.59 40.31
CA THR A 52 16.85 -7.24 39.72
C THR A 52 15.90 -6.34 40.49
N VAL A 53 16.31 -5.09 40.74
CA VAL A 53 15.50 -4.10 41.45
C VAL A 53 14.95 -3.11 40.44
N LEU A 54 13.63 -3.05 40.32
CA LEU A 54 12.92 -2.12 39.46
C LEU A 54 12.30 -1.01 40.30
N LYS A 55 12.57 0.24 39.96
CA LYS A 55 11.99 1.41 40.63
C LYS A 55 10.84 1.99 39.80
N ALA A 56 9.67 2.14 40.41
CA ALA A 56 8.51 2.75 39.79
C ALA A 56 7.76 3.65 40.78
N PRO A 57 7.10 4.74 40.32
CA PRO A 57 7.18 5.32 38.98
C PRO A 57 8.56 5.93 38.66
N ARG A 58 8.78 6.43 37.43
CA ARG A 58 10.02 7.16 37.09
C ARG A 58 10.10 8.46 37.89
N GLU A 59 11.25 8.70 38.52
CA GLU A 59 11.48 9.90 39.34
C GLU A 59 11.91 11.11 38.51
N LYS A 60 12.71 10.86 37.47
CA LYS A 60 13.25 11.88 36.55
C LYS A 60 12.94 11.46 35.13
N GLY A 61 12.60 12.43 34.28
CA GLY A 61 12.53 12.20 32.85
C GLY A 61 13.91 12.29 32.22
N VAL A 62 13.95 12.04 30.92
CA VAL A 62 15.19 12.00 30.14
C VAL A 62 15.68 13.43 29.91
N SER A 63 16.99 13.64 30.02
CA SER A 63 17.62 14.88 29.58
C SER A 63 18.06 14.74 28.12
N ILE A 64 17.61 15.65 27.28
CA ILE A 64 17.84 15.66 25.84
C ILE A 64 18.53 16.97 25.48
N GLU A 65 19.63 16.85 24.76
CA GLU A 65 20.33 18.00 24.18
C GLU A 65 19.77 18.27 22.78
N ILE A 66 19.44 19.52 22.51
CA ILE A 66 19.01 19.99 21.18
C ILE A 66 19.90 21.15 20.73
N VAL A 67 20.08 21.27 19.41
CA VAL A 67 20.80 22.38 18.78
C VAL A 67 19.79 23.22 18.01
N SER A 68 19.68 24.52 18.33
CA SER A 68 18.65 25.39 17.77
C SER A 68 18.69 25.45 16.24
N SER A 69 19.88 25.47 15.64
CA SER A 69 20.06 25.46 14.18
C SER A 69 19.48 24.20 13.54
N LYS A 70 19.67 23.02 14.13
CA LYS A 70 19.09 21.76 13.66
C LYS A 70 17.58 21.71 13.80
N VAL A 71 17.06 22.23 14.91
CA VAL A 71 15.60 22.33 15.12
C VAL A 71 14.99 23.22 14.04
N ASN A 72 15.55 24.41 13.83
CA ASN A 72 15.10 25.34 12.80
C ASN A 72 15.22 24.76 11.39
N GLU A 73 16.28 24.02 11.08
CA GLU A 73 16.46 23.34 9.80
C GLU A 73 15.36 22.32 9.54
N VAL A 74 15.04 21.47 10.53
CA VAL A 74 13.99 20.45 10.40
C VAL A 74 12.60 21.08 10.33
N LEU A 75 12.34 22.10 11.16
CA LEU A 75 11.03 22.74 11.22
C LEU A 75 10.80 23.77 10.11
N GLY A 76 11.86 24.23 9.43
CA GLY A 76 11.77 25.32 8.47
C GLY A 76 11.43 26.66 9.14
N THR A 77 11.91 26.87 10.37
CA THR A 77 11.63 28.06 11.18
C THR A 77 12.88 28.89 11.43
N GLY A 78 12.72 30.09 11.97
CA GLY A 78 13.82 30.96 12.41
C GLY A 78 13.71 31.31 13.89
N LEU A 79 13.30 30.35 14.71
CA LEU A 79 13.07 30.55 16.14
C LEU A 79 14.39 30.77 16.86
N ASP A 80 14.45 31.78 17.72
CA ASP A 80 15.56 31.92 18.66
C ASP A 80 15.40 30.97 19.86
N ILE A 81 16.44 30.88 20.70
CA ILE A 81 16.41 29.99 21.87
C ILE A 81 15.34 30.40 22.89
N GLU A 82 15.11 31.70 23.08
CA GLU A 82 14.15 32.17 24.08
C GLU A 82 12.72 31.76 23.68
N GLN A 83 12.38 31.92 22.41
CA GLN A 83 11.14 31.43 21.81
C GLN A 83 11.02 29.90 21.97
N MET A 84 12.05 29.13 21.64
CA MET A 84 12.04 27.67 21.82
C MET A 84 11.79 27.28 23.29
N ILE A 85 12.42 27.98 24.24
CA ILE A 85 12.22 27.75 25.67
C ILE A 85 10.76 28.05 26.08
N GLU A 86 10.19 29.16 25.62
CA GLU A 86 8.79 29.51 25.92
C GLU A 86 7.81 28.47 25.38
N LEU A 87 8.06 27.98 24.17
CA LEU A 87 7.27 26.92 23.54
C LEU A 87 7.37 25.61 24.32
N LEU A 88 8.57 25.18 24.69
CA LEU A 88 8.81 23.95 25.45
C LEU A 88 8.23 24.00 26.86
N LYS A 89 8.22 25.18 27.51
CA LYS A 89 7.59 25.36 28.82
C LYS A 89 6.09 25.08 28.79
N LYS A 90 5.39 25.30 27.66
CA LYS A 90 3.97 24.93 27.51
C LYS A 90 3.73 23.42 27.64
N PHE A 91 4.78 22.62 27.44
CA PHE A 91 4.77 21.16 27.54
C PHE A 91 5.49 20.64 28.80
N ASP A 92 5.67 21.49 29.81
CA ASP A 92 6.32 21.19 31.10
C ASP A 92 7.80 20.75 31.03
N TYR A 93 8.48 21.01 29.91
CA TYR A 93 9.92 20.77 29.83
C TYR A 93 10.67 21.68 30.79
N LYS A 94 11.64 21.10 31.50
CA LYS A 94 12.56 21.86 32.36
C LYS A 94 13.83 22.16 31.58
N ILE A 95 14.24 23.43 31.55
CA ILE A 95 15.51 23.82 30.95
C ILE A 95 16.63 23.63 31.97
N THR A 96 17.56 22.72 31.67
CA THR A 96 18.67 22.38 32.56
C THR A 96 19.99 23.05 32.19
N ASN A 97 20.18 23.44 30.93
CA ASN A 97 21.32 24.23 30.48
C ASN A 97 20.95 25.04 29.23
N ASN A 98 21.48 26.25 29.10
CA ASN A 98 21.31 27.13 27.95
C ASN A 98 22.66 27.75 27.59
N GLN A 99 23.27 27.29 26.50
CA GLN A 99 24.55 27.79 25.98
C GLN A 99 24.42 28.13 24.51
N LYS A 100 24.29 29.42 24.17
CA LYS A 100 24.31 30.01 22.81
C LYS A 100 23.44 29.35 21.72
N GLU A 101 23.77 28.14 21.29
CA GLU A 101 23.07 27.34 20.27
C GLU A 101 22.59 25.97 20.79
N GLN A 102 23.05 25.56 21.98
CA GLN A 102 22.72 24.29 22.62
C GLN A 102 21.78 24.51 23.81
N LEU A 103 20.72 23.71 23.85
CA LEU A 103 19.73 23.70 24.92
C LEU A 103 19.62 22.27 25.47
N VAL A 104 19.79 22.09 26.78
CA VAL A 104 19.53 20.80 27.42
C VAL A 104 18.20 20.88 28.14
N VAL A 105 17.25 20.07 27.70
CA VAL A 105 15.88 20.02 28.22
C VAL A 105 15.68 18.72 28.97
N THR A 106 14.97 18.77 30.08
CA THR A 106 14.56 17.59 30.84
C THR A 106 13.07 17.39 30.64
N VAL A 107 12.73 16.26 30.04
CA VAL A 107 11.37 15.82 29.75
C VAL A 107 10.63 15.55 31.06
N PRO A 108 9.32 15.83 31.18
CA PRO A 108 8.52 15.35 32.30
C PRO A 108 8.56 13.82 32.43
N PRO A 109 8.69 13.23 33.63
CA PRO A 109 8.84 11.77 33.78
C PRO A 109 7.70 10.94 33.18
N TYR A 110 6.49 11.51 33.10
CA TYR A 110 5.30 10.87 32.51
C TYR A 110 5.22 10.94 30.98
N ARG A 111 6.07 11.73 30.32
CA ARG A 111 6.20 11.77 28.85
C ARG A 111 7.13 10.65 28.39
N VAL A 112 6.56 9.45 28.25
CA VAL A 112 7.31 8.22 27.88
C VAL A 112 7.57 8.11 26.37
N ASP A 113 6.87 8.94 25.59
CA ASP A 113 6.93 9.08 24.14
C ASP A 113 8.21 9.79 23.69
N VAL A 114 8.67 10.81 24.43
CA VAL A 114 9.81 11.66 24.06
C VAL A 114 11.14 10.94 24.34
N LYS A 115 11.90 10.63 23.29
CA LYS A 115 13.13 9.82 23.37
C LYS A 115 14.34 10.48 22.73
N SER A 116 14.13 11.45 21.85
CA SER A 116 15.16 12.07 21.03
C SER A 116 14.89 13.57 20.86
N TRP A 117 15.89 14.29 20.35
CA TRP A 117 15.76 15.72 20.03
C TRP A 117 14.69 16.01 18.96
N ILE A 118 14.32 15.01 18.14
CA ILE A 118 13.28 15.14 17.11
C ILE A 118 11.90 15.24 17.78
N ASP A 119 11.66 14.45 18.83
CA ASP A 119 10.41 14.52 19.60
C ASP A 119 10.27 15.88 20.31
N VAL A 120 11.40 16.46 20.74
CA VAL A 120 11.45 17.82 21.30
C VAL A 120 11.15 18.86 20.21
N ALA A 121 11.67 18.68 19.00
CA ALA A 121 11.36 19.55 17.87
C ALA A 121 9.87 19.45 17.46
N GLU A 122 9.27 18.27 17.54
CA GLU A 122 7.83 18.08 17.33
C GLU A 122 7.01 18.86 18.35
N ASP A 123 7.33 18.78 19.65
CA ASP A 123 6.63 19.55 20.68
C ASP A 123 6.81 21.07 20.48
N ILE A 124 7.98 21.54 20.01
CA ILE A 124 8.19 22.94 19.61
C ILE A 124 7.25 23.30 18.44
N ALA A 125 7.17 22.45 17.42
CA ALA A 125 6.32 22.69 16.26
C ALA A 125 4.83 22.72 16.63
N MET A 126 4.39 21.81 17.51
CA MET A 126 3.02 21.78 18.04
C MET A 126 2.72 23.04 18.87
N ALA A 127 3.63 23.45 19.74
CA ALA A 127 3.50 24.67 20.56
C ALA A 127 3.45 25.96 19.72
N TYR A 128 4.19 25.96 18.60
CA TYR A 128 4.28 27.07 17.66
C TYR A 128 3.05 27.13 16.75
N GLY A 129 2.54 25.95 16.36
CA GLY A 129 1.34 25.75 15.56
C GLY A 129 1.69 25.43 14.10
N TYR A 130 1.30 24.25 13.63
CA TYR A 130 1.63 23.81 12.27
C TYR A 130 1.14 24.75 11.16
N ASP A 131 0.00 25.43 11.37
CA ASP A 131 -0.53 26.39 10.40
C ASP A 131 0.38 27.60 10.17
N THR A 132 1.27 27.89 11.13
CA THR A 132 2.21 29.02 11.04
C THR A 132 3.52 28.63 10.36
N ILE A 133 3.89 27.34 10.39
CA ILE A 133 5.13 26.85 9.81
C ILE A 133 5.06 26.96 8.29
N GLY A 134 6.05 27.60 7.69
CA GLY A 134 6.08 27.81 6.24
C GLY A 134 5.04 28.82 5.72
N SER A 135 4.32 29.54 6.59
CA SER A 135 3.41 30.62 6.16
C SER A 135 4.11 31.74 5.39
N THR A 136 5.41 31.89 5.57
CA THR A 136 6.29 32.82 4.84
C THR A 136 7.18 32.11 3.81
N ALA A 137 6.95 30.83 3.51
CA ALA A 137 7.69 30.11 2.50
C ALA A 137 7.23 30.57 1.11
N TYR A 138 8.13 31.20 0.35
CA TYR A 138 7.84 31.69 -0.99
C TYR A 138 8.27 30.72 -2.10
N ASP A 139 9.11 29.75 -1.78
CA ASP A 139 9.68 28.79 -2.73
C ASP A 139 9.49 27.36 -2.26
N LEU A 140 9.17 26.47 -3.20
CA LEU A 140 9.27 25.03 -2.97
C LEU A 140 10.75 24.62 -2.88
N PRO A 141 11.06 23.51 -2.17
CA PRO A 141 12.38 22.92 -2.23
C PRO A 141 12.80 22.70 -3.69
N LYS A 142 14.01 23.14 -4.04
CA LYS A 142 14.51 22.99 -5.41
C LYS A 142 14.55 21.51 -5.78
N ALA A 143 13.82 21.14 -6.83
CA ALA A 143 13.90 19.80 -7.39
C ALA A 143 15.33 19.56 -7.90
N THR A 144 15.96 18.48 -7.44
CA THR A 144 17.33 18.10 -7.84
C THR A 144 17.36 17.34 -9.16
N HIS A 145 16.21 16.84 -9.64
CA HIS A 145 16.09 16.05 -10.86
C HIS A 145 14.68 16.19 -11.47
N PRO A 146 14.52 16.26 -12.80
CA PRO A 146 13.21 16.39 -13.46
C PRO A 146 12.29 15.16 -13.30
N GLY A 147 12.82 14.01 -12.89
CA GLY A 147 12.09 12.74 -12.86
C GLY A 147 11.80 12.22 -14.26
N ARG A 148 11.35 10.95 -14.35
CA ARG A 148 10.84 10.39 -15.60
C ARG A 148 9.75 9.37 -15.32
N ILE A 149 8.79 9.26 -16.24
CA ILE A 149 7.78 8.22 -16.22
C ILE A 149 8.43 6.86 -16.42
N HIS A 150 7.98 5.86 -15.64
CA HIS A 150 8.43 4.49 -15.85
C HIS A 150 7.98 4.02 -17.25
N PRO A 151 8.84 3.40 -18.09
CA PRO A 151 8.49 3.06 -19.47
C PRO A 151 7.25 2.15 -19.61
N LEU A 152 7.03 1.27 -18.64
CA LEU A 152 5.82 0.42 -18.59
C LEU A 152 4.54 1.25 -18.41
N GLU A 153 4.60 2.34 -17.64
CA GLU A 153 3.47 3.24 -17.42
C GLU A 153 3.23 4.11 -18.66
N PHE A 154 4.29 4.56 -19.34
CA PHE A 154 4.16 5.23 -20.63
C PHE A 154 3.44 4.33 -21.66
N LEU A 155 3.89 3.08 -21.80
CA LEU A 155 3.24 2.09 -22.68
C LEU A 155 1.78 1.85 -22.29
N SER A 156 1.50 1.69 -21.00
CA SER A 156 0.13 1.50 -20.49
C SER A 156 -0.79 2.67 -20.87
N ARG A 157 -0.32 3.91 -20.70
CA ARG A 157 -1.07 5.12 -21.08
C ARG A 157 -1.31 5.22 -22.59
N LEU A 158 -0.32 4.84 -23.39
CA LEU A 158 -0.45 4.82 -24.84
C LEU A 158 -1.52 3.82 -25.28
N LEU A 159 -1.45 2.58 -24.76
CA LEU A 159 -2.42 1.52 -25.05
C LEU A 159 -3.85 1.90 -24.64
N ARG A 160 -4.03 2.52 -23.47
CA ARG A 160 -5.34 3.07 -23.03
C ARG A 160 -5.92 4.02 -24.06
N LYS A 161 -5.13 5.00 -24.52
CA LYS A 161 -5.59 5.99 -25.51
C LYS A 161 -6.00 5.33 -26.82
N ILE A 162 -5.24 4.34 -27.29
CA ILE A 162 -5.54 3.62 -28.53
C ILE A 162 -6.86 2.84 -28.39
N LEU A 163 -7.02 2.06 -27.33
CA LEU A 163 -8.21 1.22 -27.13
C LEU A 163 -9.48 2.05 -26.91
N VAL A 164 -9.39 3.14 -26.13
CA VAL A 164 -10.49 4.10 -26.01
C VAL A 164 -10.85 4.70 -27.37
N GLY A 165 -9.85 5.07 -28.19
CA GLY A 165 -10.06 5.54 -29.56
C GLY A 165 -10.68 4.48 -30.49
N MET A 166 -10.52 3.19 -30.19
CA MET A 166 -11.16 2.07 -30.88
C MET A 166 -12.57 1.76 -30.35
N GLY A 167 -13.09 2.56 -29.41
CA GLY A 167 -14.43 2.40 -28.84
C GLY A 167 -14.52 1.39 -27.70
N PHE A 168 -13.40 1.04 -27.07
CA PHE A 168 -13.43 0.20 -25.87
C PHE A 168 -13.62 1.02 -24.60
N ILE A 169 -14.23 0.39 -23.60
CA ILE A 169 -14.37 0.93 -22.24
C ILE A 169 -13.29 0.29 -21.35
N GLU A 170 -12.50 1.11 -20.65
CA GLU A 170 -11.58 0.60 -19.63
C GLU A 170 -12.37 0.18 -18.39
N VAL A 171 -12.12 -1.02 -17.91
CA VAL A 171 -12.62 -1.53 -16.63
C VAL A 171 -11.45 -1.71 -15.66
N VAL A 172 -11.73 -1.58 -14.37
CA VAL A 172 -10.73 -1.74 -13.31
C VAL A 172 -11.24 -2.76 -12.32
N ASN A 173 -10.65 -3.96 -12.35
CA ASN A 173 -10.99 -5.01 -11.41
C ASN A 173 -10.04 -5.02 -10.22
N TYR A 174 -10.48 -5.59 -9.10
CA TYR A 174 -9.59 -5.85 -7.98
C TYR A 174 -8.47 -6.81 -8.38
N MET A 175 -7.28 -6.58 -7.84
CA MET A 175 -6.18 -7.54 -7.95
C MET A 175 -6.47 -8.83 -7.16
N MET A 176 -7.29 -8.71 -6.11
CA MET A 176 -7.81 -9.82 -5.33
C MET A 176 -8.92 -10.55 -6.09
N SER A 177 -8.89 -11.87 -6.04
CA SER A 177 -9.84 -12.79 -6.64
C SER A 177 -9.90 -14.07 -5.78
N ASN A 178 -10.35 -15.17 -6.36
CA ASN A 178 -10.39 -16.47 -5.69
C ASN A 178 -10.06 -17.61 -6.69
N PRO A 179 -9.67 -18.79 -6.19
CA PRO A 179 -9.33 -19.94 -7.02
C PRO A 179 -10.47 -20.44 -7.93
N GLU A 180 -11.73 -20.24 -7.53
CA GLU A 180 -12.89 -20.66 -8.33
C GLU A 180 -12.91 -19.90 -9.67
N ILE A 181 -12.88 -18.58 -9.60
CA ILE A 181 -12.92 -17.70 -10.76
C ILE A 181 -11.62 -17.76 -11.56
N GLN A 182 -10.47 -17.80 -10.89
CA GLN A 182 -9.17 -17.74 -11.58
C GLN A 182 -8.80 -19.04 -12.31
N LEU A 183 -9.22 -20.21 -11.81
CA LEU A 183 -8.74 -21.50 -12.30
C LEU A 183 -9.87 -22.48 -12.64
N ARG A 184 -10.79 -22.72 -11.68
CA ARG A 184 -11.75 -23.83 -11.79
C ARG A 184 -12.74 -23.63 -12.93
N ILE A 185 -13.23 -22.41 -13.16
CA ILE A 185 -14.13 -22.16 -14.31
C ILE A 185 -13.48 -22.47 -15.67
N PHE A 186 -12.14 -22.52 -15.75
CA PHE A 186 -11.37 -22.85 -16.96
C PHE A 186 -10.80 -24.29 -16.96
N ASP A 187 -11.11 -25.12 -15.97
CA ASP A 187 -10.52 -26.46 -15.76
C ASP A 187 -8.98 -26.45 -15.64
N ILE A 188 -8.44 -25.37 -15.05
CA ILE A 188 -7.00 -25.19 -14.81
C ILE A 188 -6.66 -25.71 -13.41
N GLU A 189 -5.58 -26.48 -13.32
CA GLU A 189 -4.95 -26.87 -12.07
C GLU A 189 -3.55 -26.23 -12.08
N ASP A 190 -3.41 -25.13 -11.34
CA ASP A 190 -2.17 -24.35 -11.27
C ASP A 190 -2.08 -23.66 -9.90
N GLU A 191 -0.93 -23.13 -9.56
CA GLU A 191 -0.67 -22.46 -8.29
C GLU A 191 -1.19 -21.01 -8.30
N LEU A 192 -1.72 -20.54 -7.18
CA LEU A 192 -2.07 -19.13 -6.97
C LEU A 192 -1.39 -18.63 -5.70
N ILE A 193 -1.11 -17.33 -5.67
CA ILE A 193 -0.74 -16.65 -4.44
C ILE A 193 -2.02 -16.45 -3.63
N THR A 194 -2.09 -17.08 -2.46
CA THR A 194 -3.29 -17.08 -1.60
C THR A 194 -3.08 -16.23 -0.35
N VAL A 195 -4.17 -15.71 0.19
CA VAL A 195 -4.16 -14.95 1.45
C VAL A 195 -4.54 -15.89 2.59
N THR A 196 -3.70 -15.98 3.62
CA THR A 196 -3.89 -16.90 4.75
C THR A 196 -5.17 -16.62 5.53
N ASN A 197 -5.48 -15.35 5.79
CA ASN A 197 -6.62 -14.92 6.61
C ASN A 197 -7.54 -13.95 5.84
N PRO A 198 -8.23 -14.42 4.79
CA PRO A 198 -9.07 -13.57 3.96
C PRO A 198 -10.31 -13.13 4.74
N LYS A 199 -10.70 -11.86 4.60
CA LYS A 199 -11.91 -11.31 5.23
C LYS A 199 -13.19 -11.60 4.45
N MET A 200 -13.07 -11.93 3.16
CA MET A 200 -14.17 -12.22 2.26
C MET A 200 -13.81 -13.41 1.38
N GLU A 201 -14.76 -14.30 1.10
CA GLU A 201 -14.58 -15.47 0.24
C GLU A 201 -14.19 -15.10 -1.20
N LYS A 202 -14.61 -13.91 -1.66
CA LYS A 202 -14.26 -13.39 -3.00
C LYS A 202 -12.77 -13.04 -3.12
N TYR A 203 -12.07 -12.78 -2.01
CA TYR A 203 -10.71 -12.23 -1.97
C TYR A 203 -9.76 -13.15 -1.21
N THR A 204 -9.63 -14.39 -1.70
CA THR A 204 -8.81 -15.45 -1.10
C THR A 204 -7.50 -15.69 -1.85
N SER A 205 -7.33 -15.12 -3.05
CA SER A 205 -6.10 -15.18 -3.85
C SER A 205 -5.84 -13.89 -4.63
N LEU A 206 -4.62 -13.71 -5.12
CA LEU A 206 -4.33 -12.74 -6.17
C LEU A 206 -4.73 -13.30 -7.54
N ARG A 207 -5.10 -12.42 -8.46
CA ARG A 207 -5.34 -12.77 -9.86
C ARG A 207 -4.04 -13.12 -10.57
N ARG A 208 -4.07 -14.20 -11.34
CA ARG A 208 -2.94 -14.69 -12.15
C ARG A 208 -3.00 -14.22 -13.61
N TRP A 209 -4.19 -13.81 -14.03
CA TRP A 209 -4.50 -13.31 -15.37
C TRP A 209 -5.74 -12.40 -15.31
N LEU A 210 -5.96 -11.59 -16.34
CA LEU A 210 -6.99 -10.54 -16.34
C LEU A 210 -8.33 -11.05 -16.90
N VAL A 211 -8.30 -12.01 -17.82
CA VAL A 211 -9.50 -12.55 -18.48
C VAL A 211 -10.63 -12.93 -17.52
N PRO A 212 -10.41 -13.62 -16.38
CA PRO A 212 -11.50 -13.97 -15.48
C PRO A 212 -12.26 -12.74 -14.95
N GLY A 213 -11.55 -11.66 -14.60
CA GLY A 213 -12.19 -10.42 -14.15
C GLY A 213 -12.98 -9.73 -15.27
N LEU A 214 -12.50 -9.79 -16.51
CA LEU A 214 -13.26 -9.30 -17.67
C LEU A 214 -14.54 -10.11 -17.90
N LEU A 215 -14.51 -11.42 -17.68
CA LEU A 215 -15.69 -12.27 -17.77
C LEU A 215 -16.71 -11.94 -16.68
N GLU A 216 -16.28 -11.67 -15.44
CA GLU A 216 -17.18 -11.21 -14.37
C GLU A 216 -17.92 -9.92 -14.77
N ILE A 217 -17.23 -8.97 -15.43
CA ILE A 217 -17.84 -7.73 -15.90
C ILE A 217 -18.83 -7.97 -17.05
N ILE A 218 -18.49 -8.86 -17.98
CA ILE A 218 -19.41 -9.25 -19.07
C ILE A 218 -20.68 -9.87 -18.50
N ASP A 219 -20.53 -10.81 -17.57
CA ASP A 219 -21.65 -11.49 -16.92
C ASP A 219 -22.56 -10.48 -16.17
N ALA A 220 -21.96 -9.59 -15.38
CA ALA A 220 -22.70 -8.56 -14.63
C ALA A 220 -23.47 -7.56 -15.51
N ASN A 221 -23.16 -7.47 -16.82
CA ASN A 221 -23.77 -6.53 -17.75
C ASN A 221 -24.50 -7.19 -18.93
N LYS A 222 -24.59 -8.52 -18.98
CA LYS A 222 -25.10 -9.28 -20.14
C LYS A 222 -26.56 -8.96 -20.52
N GLU A 223 -27.36 -8.55 -19.54
CA GLU A 223 -28.77 -8.17 -19.71
C GLU A 223 -28.96 -6.72 -20.19
N LYS A 224 -28.00 -5.85 -19.90
CA LYS A 224 -28.08 -4.41 -20.22
C LYS A 224 -27.53 -4.11 -21.61
N GLU A 225 -26.45 -4.78 -22.00
CA GLU A 225 -25.74 -4.51 -23.23
C GLU A 225 -25.70 -5.73 -24.15
N THR A 226 -26.00 -5.49 -25.43
CA THR A 226 -25.98 -6.53 -26.45
C THR A 226 -24.59 -6.77 -27.02
N GLU A 227 -23.76 -5.72 -27.03
CA GLU A 227 -22.36 -5.74 -27.44
C GLU A 227 -21.50 -5.11 -26.35
N ILE A 228 -20.48 -5.84 -25.89
CA ILE A 228 -19.56 -5.38 -24.85
C ILE A 228 -18.15 -5.42 -25.41
N LYS A 229 -17.46 -4.27 -25.39
CA LYS A 229 -16.05 -4.10 -25.76
C LYS A 229 -15.31 -3.46 -24.59
N ILE A 230 -14.63 -4.28 -23.81
CA ILE A 230 -13.94 -3.84 -22.60
C ILE A 230 -12.47 -4.24 -22.62
N PHE A 231 -11.65 -3.49 -21.91
CA PHE A 231 -10.27 -3.83 -21.67
C PHE A 231 -9.85 -3.43 -20.26
N GLU A 232 -8.78 -4.06 -19.79
CA GLU A 232 -8.13 -3.70 -18.53
C GLU A 232 -6.62 -3.71 -18.74
N ILE A 233 -5.94 -2.69 -18.24
CA ILE A 233 -4.48 -2.73 -18.06
C ILE A 233 -4.18 -2.77 -16.57
N GLY A 234 -3.71 -3.93 -16.11
CA GLY A 234 -3.53 -4.18 -14.69
C GLY A 234 -2.45 -5.19 -14.40
N ASP A 235 -2.04 -5.20 -13.13
CA ASP A 235 -1.01 -6.09 -12.65
C ASP A 235 -1.62 -7.44 -12.24
N VAL A 236 -0.86 -8.51 -12.49
CA VAL A 236 -1.16 -9.89 -12.09
C VAL A 236 0.03 -10.46 -11.32
N ALA A 237 -0.23 -11.44 -10.46
CA ALA A 237 0.80 -12.06 -9.64
C ALA A 237 1.02 -13.51 -10.07
N ILE A 238 2.24 -13.82 -10.49
CA ILE A 238 2.66 -15.15 -10.96
C ILE A 238 3.54 -15.79 -9.87
N PRO A 239 3.21 -16.99 -9.36
CA PRO A 239 4.10 -17.73 -8.48
C PRO A 239 5.48 -17.92 -9.12
N ASP A 240 6.54 -17.50 -8.41
CA ASP A 240 7.91 -17.56 -8.90
C ASP A 240 8.87 -17.72 -7.71
N LYS A 241 9.27 -18.97 -7.44
CA LYS A 241 10.14 -19.31 -6.32
C LYS A 241 11.58 -18.78 -6.48
N SER A 242 11.92 -18.20 -7.63
CA SER A 242 13.24 -17.60 -7.84
C SER A 242 13.33 -16.17 -7.31
N THR A 243 12.20 -15.52 -7.00
CA THR A 243 12.19 -14.18 -6.42
C THR A 243 12.23 -14.24 -4.88
N ASP A 244 12.67 -13.14 -4.26
CA ASP A 244 12.73 -12.96 -2.81
C ASP A 244 11.36 -13.07 -2.12
N THR A 245 10.29 -12.69 -2.84
CA THR A 245 8.91 -12.74 -2.38
C THR A 245 8.16 -14.03 -2.77
N GLY A 246 8.77 -14.90 -3.58
CA GLY A 246 8.12 -16.09 -4.13
C GLY A 246 7.06 -15.79 -5.21
N ALA A 247 6.99 -14.54 -5.66
CA ALA A 247 6.05 -14.06 -6.64
C ALA A 247 6.69 -13.04 -7.60
N ARG A 248 6.16 -12.99 -8.82
CA ARG A 248 6.54 -12.02 -9.84
C ARG A 248 5.31 -11.26 -10.31
N ILE A 249 5.40 -9.93 -10.29
CA ILE A 249 4.34 -9.06 -10.83
C ILE A 249 4.55 -8.82 -12.33
N GLU A 250 3.50 -9.05 -13.11
CA GLU A 250 3.44 -8.72 -14.53
C GLU A 250 2.31 -7.73 -14.76
N ARG A 251 2.57 -6.68 -15.54
CA ARG A 251 1.50 -5.85 -16.09
C ARG A 251 1.02 -6.47 -17.40
N ARG A 252 -0.29 -6.63 -17.51
CA ARG A 252 -0.94 -7.19 -18.68
C ARG A 252 -2.01 -6.25 -19.21
N LEU A 253 -2.31 -6.41 -20.49
CA LEU A 253 -3.48 -5.85 -21.15
C LEU A 253 -4.43 -7.01 -21.44
N GLY A 254 -5.58 -7.01 -20.79
CA GLY A 254 -6.69 -7.91 -21.10
C GLY A 254 -7.71 -7.20 -21.97
N ILE A 255 -8.21 -7.87 -23.00
CA ILE A 255 -9.26 -7.37 -23.89
C ILE A 255 -10.36 -8.43 -23.96
N ALA A 256 -11.62 -8.02 -23.88
CA ALA A 256 -12.75 -8.90 -24.09
C ALA A 256 -13.81 -8.24 -24.98
N VAL A 257 -14.31 -9.02 -25.94
CA VAL A 257 -15.35 -8.63 -26.87
C VAL A 257 -16.44 -9.68 -26.86
N SER A 258 -17.68 -9.25 -26.59
CA SER A 258 -18.85 -10.11 -26.49
C SER A 258 -19.99 -9.56 -27.33
N HIS A 259 -20.46 -10.33 -28.31
CA HIS A 259 -21.67 -10.06 -29.09
C HIS A 259 -22.14 -11.34 -29.79
N LYS A 260 -23.35 -11.33 -30.34
CA LYS A 260 -24.01 -12.53 -30.92
C LYS A 260 -23.23 -13.26 -32.01
N LYS A 261 -22.31 -12.56 -32.69
CA LYS A 261 -21.52 -13.09 -33.82
C LYS A 261 -20.01 -12.97 -33.58
N ALA A 262 -19.57 -12.83 -32.33
CA ALA A 262 -18.16 -12.64 -32.04
C ALA A 262 -17.34 -13.85 -32.53
N THR A 263 -16.25 -13.56 -33.22
CA THR A 263 -15.32 -14.56 -33.75
C THR A 263 -13.88 -14.16 -33.49
N LEU A 264 -12.98 -15.13 -33.59
CA LEU A 264 -11.54 -14.91 -33.50
C LEU A 264 -11.07 -13.79 -34.44
N THR A 265 -11.71 -13.62 -35.59
CA THR A 265 -11.41 -12.55 -36.55
C THR A 265 -11.57 -11.16 -35.94
N ASP A 266 -12.60 -10.93 -35.12
CA ASP A 266 -12.80 -9.67 -34.41
C ASP A 266 -11.61 -9.36 -33.52
N GLY A 267 -11.22 -10.35 -32.71
CA GLY A 267 -10.05 -10.26 -31.85
C GLY A 267 -8.75 -10.01 -32.63
N LEU A 268 -8.53 -10.76 -33.71
CA LEU A 268 -7.33 -10.64 -34.54
C LEU A 268 -7.24 -9.25 -35.18
N ALA A 269 -8.36 -8.70 -35.64
CA ALA A 269 -8.40 -7.34 -36.17
C ALA A 269 -8.00 -6.31 -35.11
N ILE A 270 -8.50 -6.45 -33.88
CA ILE A 270 -8.16 -5.56 -32.76
C ILE A 270 -6.68 -5.64 -32.41
N VAL A 271 -6.16 -6.85 -32.19
CA VAL A 271 -4.76 -7.06 -31.79
C VAL A 271 -3.81 -6.65 -32.91
N SER A 272 -4.10 -6.99 -34.17
CA SER A 272 -3.27 -6.56 -35.30
C SER A 272 -3.26 -5.04 -35.42
N THR A 273 -4.41 -4.37 -35.33
CA THR A 273 -4.48 -2.89 -35.36
C THR A 273 -3.67 -2.27 -34.24
N LEU A 274 -3.76 -2.84 -33.03
CA LEU A 274 -3.01 -2.37 -31.86
C LEU A 274 -1.49 -2.50 -32.07
N MET A 275 -1.04 -3.66 -32.57
CA MET A 275 0.38 -3.92 -32.83
C MET A 275 0.93 -3.07 -33.97
N GLU A 276 0.18 -2.91 -35.06
CA GLU A 276 0.53 -2.03 -36.18
C GLU A 276 0.69 -0.57 -35.72
N ARG A 277 -0.19 -0.08 -34.84
CA ARG A 277 -0.08 1.26 -34.24
C ARG A 277 1.18 1.43 -33.37
N LEU A 278 1.70 0.35 -32.83
CA LEU A 278 2.97 0.31 -32.10
C LEU A 278 4.18 0.07 -33.03
N GLY A 279 3.97 -0.11 -34.32
CA GLY A 279 5.03 -0.36 -35.30
C GLY A 279 5.44 -1.83 -35.45
N PHE A 280 4.63 -2.78 -34.97
CA PHE A 280 4.94 -4.21 -35.03
C PHE A 280 4.06 -4.98 -36.02
N ILE A 281 4.61 -6.07 -36.54
CA ILE A 281 3.89 -7.06 -37.36
C ILE A 281 3.80 -8.36 -36.54
N PRO A 282 2.65 -8.63 -35.89
CA PRO A 282 2.51 -9.82 -35.07
C PRO A 282 2.40 -11.08 -35.94
N ARG A 283 3.03 -12.17 -35.49
CA ARG A 283 2.78 -13.53 -36.00
C ARG A 283 1.89 -14.29 -35.03
N TYR A 284 0.96 -15.07 -35.59
CA TYR A 284 0.02 -15.87 -34.82
C TYR A 284 0.32 -17.35 -35.04
N GLU A 285 0.55 -18.07 -33.95
CA GLU A 285 0.81 -19.51 -33.99
C GLU A 285 -0.31 -20.24 -33.23
N LYS A 286 -0.86 -21.29 -33.84
CA LYS A 286 -1.91 -22.11 -33.20
C LYS A 286 -1.41 -22.64 -31.87
N THR A 287 -2.23 -22.55 -30.85
CA THR A 287 -1.94 -23.06 -29.51
C THR A 287 -3.20 -23.53 -28.82
N VAL A 288 -3.06 -24.27 -27.73
CA VAL A 288 -4.17 -24.73 -26.90
C VAL A 288 -4.01 -24.12 -25.51
N ILE A 289 -5.00 -23.33 -25.10
CA ILE A 289 -5.08 -22.74 -23.76
C ILE A 289 -6.37 -23.25 -23.12
N LYS A 290 -6.25 -23.75 -21.89
CA LYS A 290 -7.39 -24.28 -21.13
C LYS A 290 -8.47 -23.22 -20.96
N GLY A 291 -9.72 -23.64 -21.15
CA GLY A 291 -10.90 -22.77 -21.11
C GLY A 291 -11.10 -21.90 -22.36
N LEU A 292 -10.23 -21.97 -23.37
CA LEU A 292 -10.45 -21.43 -24.71
C LEU A 292 -10.76 -22.55 -25.72
N LEU A 293 -11.31 -22.19 -26.88
CA LEU A 293 -11.57 -23.12 -27.98
C LEU A 293 -10.26 -23.54 -28.67
N PRO A 294 -9.89 -24.83 -28.68
CA PRO A 294 -8.57 -25.28 -29.16
C PRO A 294 -8.25 -24.92 -30.62
N GLN A 295 -9.25 -24.90 -31.51
CA GLN A 295 -9.07 -24.56 -32.92
C GLN A 295 -9.23 -23.06 -33.22
N ARG A 296 -9.61 -22.26 -32.21
CA ARG A 296 -9.87 -20.82 -32.33
C ARG A 296 -9.05 -20.06 -31.28
N THR A 297 -7.80 -20.48 -31.09
CA THR A 297 -6.83 -19.89 -30.16
C THR A 297 -5.45 -19.83 -30.81
N ALA A 298 -4.75 -18.71 -30.61
CA ALA A 298 -3.39 -18.49 -31.09
C ALA A 298 -2.56 -17.75 -30.04
N LYS A 299 -1.26 -18.07 -29.96
CA LYS A 299 -0.29 -17.22 -29.26
C LYS A 299 0.14 -16.09 -30.18
N ILE A 300 0.45 -14.94 -29.59
CA ILE A 300 0.87 -13.72 -30.28
C ILE A 300 2.40 -13.62 -30.12
N CYS A 301 3.11 -13.59 -31.24
CA CYS A 301 4.56 -13.55 -31.27
C CYS A 301 5.07 -12.32 -32.04
N ILE A 302 6.08 -11.64 -31.50
CA ILE A 302 6.85 -10.60 -32.19
C ILE A 302 8.32 -10.99 -32.10
N ASP A 303 9.04 -11.03 -33.23
CA ASP A 303 10.47 -11.42 -33.29
C ASP A 303 10.81 -12.73 -32.55
N ASN A 304 9.93 -13.73 -32.68
CA ASN A 304 9.99 -15.04 -31.98
C ASN A 304 9.74 -15.00 -30.46
N ILE A 305 9.41 -13.84 -29.89
CA ILE A 305 9.05 -13.70 -28.48
C ILE A 305 7.53 -13.80 -28.35
N GLU A 306 7.06 -14.75 -27.55
CA GLU A 306 5.64 -14.85 -27.18
C GLU A 306 5.27 -13.73 -26.20
N ILE A 307 4.40 -12.83 -26.64
CA ILE A 307 3.94 -11.66 -25.88
C ILE A 307 2.55 -11.83 -25.29
N GLY A 308 1.83 -12.89 -25.61
CA GLY A 308 0.45 -13.09 -25.14
C GLY A 308 -0.31 -14.10 -25.97
N TYR A 309 -1.63 -14.08 -25.84
CA TYR A 309 -2.52 -14.96 -26.59
C TYR A 309 -3.82 -14.26 -26.97
N ILE A 310 -4.53 -14.86 -27.93
CA ILE A 310 -5.87 -14.51 -28.32
C ILE A 310 -6.69 -15.77 -28.59
N GLY A 311 -7.95 -15.78 -28.18
CA GLY A 311 -8.83 -16.90 -28.45
C GLY A 311 -10.28 -16.66 -28.10
N GLU A 312 -11.13 -17.59 -28.53
CA GLU A 312 -12.53 -17.63 -28.11
C GLU A 312 -12.69 -18.45 -26.84
N ILE A 313 -13.49 -17.94 -25.90
CA ILE A 313 -13.83 -18.67 -24.67
C ILE A 313 -14.59 -19.95 -25.03
N HIS A 314 -14.21 -21.08 -24.43
CA HIS A 314 -14.91 -22.34 -24.63
C HIS A 314 -16.36 -22.23 -24.11
N PRO A 315 -17.38 -22.72 -24.85
CA PRO A 315 -18.78 -22.69 -24.39
C PRO A 315 -19.04 -23.28 -23.00
N LYS A 316 -18.20 -24.22 -22.52
CA LYS A 316 -18.30 -24.77 -21.17
C LYS A 316 -18.03 -23.72 -20.09
N VAL A 317 -17.07 -22.82 -20.33
CA VAL A 317 -16.77 -21.71 -19.42
C VAL A 317 -17.91 -20.70 -19.45
N LEU A 318 -18.43 -20.38 -20.64
CA LEU A 318 -19.57 -19.47 -20.80
C LEU A 318 -20.83 -19.98 -20.07
N LEU A 319 -21.11 -21.28 -20.15
CA LEU A 319 -22.20 -21.91 -19.41
C LEU A 319 -22.03 -21.79 -17.89
N ARG A 320 -20.81 -21.88 -17.36
CA ARG A 320 -20.52 -21.74 -15.92
C ARG A 320 -20.75 -20.33 -15.39
N ILE A 321 -20.60 -19.32 -16.26
CA ILE A 321 -20.92 -17.92 -15.95
C ILE A 321 -22.29 -17.51 -16.52
N GLU A 322 -23.14 -18.48 -16.88
CA GLU A 322 -24.49 -18.26 -17.40
C GLU A 322 -24.57 -17.25 -18.56
N HIS A 323 -23.57 -17.25 -19.45
CA HIS A 323 -23.47 -16.32 -20.59
C HIS A 323 -23.70 -17.05 -21.91
N ASP A 324 -24.56 -16.51 -22.77
CA ASP A 324 -25.06 -17.18 -23.98
C ASP A 324 -24.45 -16.65 -25.29
N LYS A 325 -23.75 -15.51 -25.25
CA LYS A 325 -23.09 -14.91 -26.42
C LYS A 325 -21.63 -15.37 -26.51
N PRO A 326 -21.08 -15.60 -27.71
CA PRO A 326 -19.65 -15.85 -27.88
C PRO A 326 -18.81 -14.69 -27.31
N VAL A 327 -17.67 -15.03 -26.69
CA VAL A 327 -16.72 -14.06 -26.14
C VAL A 327 -15.33 -14.35 -26.70
N VAL A 328 -14.70 -13.31 -27.25
CA VAL A 328 -13.33 -13.33 -27.73
C VAL A 328 -12.47 -12.56 -26.73
N VAL A 329 -11.36 -13.16 -26.33
CA VAL A 329 -10.44 -12.55 -25.36
C VAL A 329 -9.02 -12.53 -25.88
N SER A 330 -8.26 -11.53 -25.44
CA SER A 330 -6.83 -11.42 -25.65
C SER A 330 -6.16 -10.98 -24.37
N GLU A 331 -4.98 -11.53 -24.07
CA GLU A 331 -4.16 -11.07 -22.96
C GLU A 331 -2.71 -10.92 -23.40
N ILE A 332 -2.18 -9.71 -23.28
CA ILE A 332 -0.84 -9.31 -23.73
C ILE A 332 0.00 -8.92 -22.51
N ILE A 333 1.17 -9.53 -22.37
CA ILE A 333 2.13 -9.27 -21.30
C ILE A 333 2.95 -8.02 -21.66
N LEU A 334 2.63 -6.89 -21.04
CA LEU A 334 3.25 -5.60 -21.36
C LEU A 334 4.73 -5.57 -20.99
N ASN A 335 5.14 -6.29 -19.95
CA ASN A 335 6.56 -6.44 -19.61
C ASN A 335 7.36 -7.03 -20.77
N LYS A 336 6.84 -8.07 -21.45
CA LYS A 336 7.49 -8.68 -22.62
C LYS A 336 7.43 -7.77 -23.83
N LEU A 337 6.27 -7.15 -24.09
CA LEU A 337 6.12 -6.18 -25.19
C LEU A 337 7.11 -5.01 -25.06
N LEU A 338 7.33 -4.52 -23.83
CA LEU A 338 8.31 -3.47 -23.56
C LEU A 338 9.76 -3.91 -23.83
N MET A 339 10.09 -5.20 -23.63
CA MET A 339 11.41 -5.71 -23.97
C MET A 339 11.66 -5.69 -25.48
N VAL A 340 10.62 -5.98 -26.27
CA VAL A 340 10.68 -5.91 -27.74
C VAL A 340 10.79 -4.47 -28.22
N LEU A 341 10.04 -3.53 -27.62
CA LEU A 341 10.11 -2.09 -27.95
C LEU A 341 11.47 -1.41 -27.67
N ARG A 342 12.34 -2.05 -26.89
CA ARG A 342 13.66 -1.51 -26.52
C ARG A 342 14.80 -2.04 -27.38
N GLN A 343 14.53 -3.03 -28.24
CA GLN A 343 15.44 -3.51 -29.27
C GLN A 343 15.19 -2.71 -30.54
#